data_AF-A0A432FC29-F1
#
_entry.id   AF-A0A432FC29-F1
#
_cell.length_a   1.000
_cell.length_b   1.000
_cell.length_c   1.000
_cell.angle_alpha   90.00
_cell.angle_beta   90.00
_cell.angle_gamma   90.00
#
_symmetry.space_group_name_H-M   'P 1'
#
loop_
_entity.id
_entity.type
_entity.pdbx_description
1 polymer ?
#
loop_
_entity_poly.entity_id
_entity_poly.type
_entity_poly.pdbx_seq_one_letter_code
_entity_poly.pdbx_strand_id
1 'polypeptide(L)'
;MSGRADLDVSVEACSAGGASPPPQPISTIVTAKKVTEPFMGESKPHASPADKTICCQADGLTVVCTSLAVAENQPTRASAHKNRMIPFTSLAEACSAISSFIRCCADEPSTEGFDELALGLFAFQFVHNTPYANFCRTENHTPETVADWRDIPAVSTRVLKSLDLTVLPVADRETVFRSSGTTQTNRSRHFHSRDSLAVYHTSLWTWFAEHLLDESANRLLFLCPELAQAPKSSLVHMMDAVAKRLANRERCFGADGQWRIDGEAAVDFLHDCATQNEPVTILGTAFSFVHLLDHLDTAALEFQLPSGSAAMETGGYKGRSREMPKAELHQAITTKLGVASERIICEYGMCELSSQAYDGKLGQANAAPRLFRFPPWARARVVSPETLADAELGQAGLLQVVDLANVSSVFSLQTEDLAKRHADGFELLGRAELAESRGCSLMNLTHA
;
A
#
# COMPACT_ATOMS: atom_id res chain seq x y z
N MET A 1 22.95 -64.82 36.91
CA MET A 1 24.27 -64.97 36.25
C MET A 1 24.24 -64.07 35.03
N SER A 2 25.19 -63.21 34.69
CA SER A 2 26.36 -62.60 35.36
C SER A 2 26.87 -61.59 34.31
N GLY A 3 27.21 -60.33 34.57
CA GLY A 3 27.70 -59.72 35.80
C GLY A 3 29.19 -59.38 35.61
N ARG A 4 29.54 -58.09 35.78
CA ARG A 4 30.90 -57.49 35.85
C ARG A 4 31.69 -57.36 34.52
N ALA A 5 32.59 -56.39 34.35
CA ALA A 5 32.83 -55.07 34.98
C ALA A 5 33.86 -54.31 34.07
N ASP A 6 34.56 -53.21 34.39
CA ASP A 6 34.83 -52.36 35.59
C ASP A 6 34.95 -50.88 35.10
N LEU A 7 34.50 -49.85 35.86
CA LEU A 7 35.28 -49.05 36.83
C LEU A 7 36.56 -48.41 36.26
N ASP A 8 36.57 -47.07 36.15
CA ASP A 8 37.63 -46.26 36.77
C ASP A 8 37.09 -44.90 37.25
N VAL A 9 37.77 -44.30 38.23
CA VAL A 9 37.32 -43.15 39.03
C VAL A 9 38.37 -42.05 38.99
N SER A 10 37.94 -40.80 38.88
CA SER A 10 38.71 -39.67 39.44
C SER A 10 37.78 -38.55 39.87
N VAL A 11 38.14 -37.92 40.98
CA VAL A 11 37.32 -37.03 41.78
C VAL A 11 38.02 -35.69 41.90
N GLU A 12 37.30 -34.59 41.71
CA GLU A 12 37.52 -33.41 42.56
C GLU A 12 36.24 -32.58 42.68
N ALA A 13 36.01 -32.01 43.86
CA ALA A 13 34.81 -31.27 44.19
C ALA A 13 35.18 -30.00 44.95
N CYS A 14 34.53 -28.89 44.62
CA CYS A 14 34.18 -27.86 45.61
C CYS A 14 32.99 -27.03 45.14
N SER A 15 32.25 -26.49 46.10
CA SER A 15 30.91 -25.95 45.98
C SER A 15 30.87 -24.42 45.93
N ALA A 16 29.81 -23.83 45.35
CA ALA A 16 28.90 -22.93 46.09
C ALA A 16 27.79 -22.32 45.20
N GLY A 17 26.55 -22.30 45.74
CA GLY A 17 25.69 -21.11 45.67
C GLY A 17 24.63 -20.98 44.55
N GLY A 18 23.36 -21.01 44.96
CA GLY A 18 22.33 -20.11 44.41
C GLY A 18 21.55 -20.56 43.17
N ALA A 19 20.49 -21.35 43.37
CA ALA A 19 19.44 -21.51 42.37
C ALA A 19 18.35 -20.42 42.52
N SER A 20 17.92 -19.84 41.40
CA SER A 20 16.70 -19.01 41.28
C SER A 20 15.90 -19.45 40.05
N PRO A 21 14.57 -19.63 40.14
CA PRO A 21 13.75 -20.16 39.03
C PRO A 21 13.40 -19.09 37.97
N PRO A 22 13.01 -19.51 36.75
CA PRO A 22 12.66 -18.60 35.66
C PRO A 22 11.28 -17.93 35.84
N PRO A 23 11.03 -16.77 35.22
CA PRO A 23 9.77 -16.02 35.34
C PRO A 23 8.60 -16.69 34.61
N GLN A 24 7.42 -16.65 35.23
CA GLN A 24 6.14 -17.11 34.70
C GLN A 24 5.43 -16.01 33.87
N PRO A 25 4.57 -16.36 32.90
CA PRO A 25 3.85 -15.39 32.08
C PRO A 25 2.70 -14.71 32.82
N ILE A 26 2.49 -13.42 32.56
CA ILE A 26 1.35 -12.65 33.08
C ILE A 26 0.18 -12.81 32.12
N SER A 27 -0.93 -13.40 32.59
CA SER A 27 -2.22 -13.37 31.92
C SER A 27 -3.12 -12.33 32.57
N THR A 28 -3.68 -11.42 31.77
CA THR A 28 -4.66 -10.43 32.25
C THR A 28 -6.06 -10.89 31.88
N ILE A 29 -6.80 -11.38 32.86
CA ILE A 29 -8.20 -11.79 32.71
C ILE A 29 -9.09 -10.54 32.77
N VAL A 30 -9.80 -10.24 31.68
CA VAL A 30 -10.84 -9.21 31.66
C VAL A 30 -12.18 -9.83 32.05
N THR A 31 -12.67 -9.50 33.24
CA THR A 31 -13.94 -10.04 33.78
C THR A 31 -15.14 -9.21 33.31
N ALA A 32 -15.87 -9.70 32.31
CA ALA A 32 -17.12 -9.07 31.89
C ALA A 32 -18.24 -9.31 32.92
N LYS A 33 -18.70 -8.26 33.60
CA LYS A 33 -19.77 -8.34 34.61
C LYS A 33 -21.14 -8.08 33.96
N LYS A 34 -21.93 -9.14 33.82
CA LYS A 34 -23.31 -9.10 33.32
C LYS A 34 -24.23 -8.55 34.41
N VAL A 35 -25.09 -7.58 34.08
CA VAL A 35 -26.17 -7.08 34.96
C VAL A 35 -27.46 -7.05 34.15
N THR A 36 -28.54 -7.58 34.74
CA THR A 36 -29.86 -7.74 34.11
C THR A 36 -30.95 -7.11 34.97
N GLU A 37 -31.64 -6.10 34.43
CA GLU A 37 -33.07 -5.75 34.61
C GLU A 37 -33.62 -5.43 36.05
N PRO A 38 -34.79 -4.75 36.24
CA PRO A 38 -36.01 -4.82 35.41
C PRO A 38 -36.84 -3.51 35.17
N PHE A 39 -38.09 -3.73 34.73
CA PHE A 39 -39.12 -2.92 34.06
C PHE A 39 -39.87 -1.77 34.81
N MET A 40 -40.61 -0.99 34.00
CA MET A 40 -41.83 -0.16 34.24
C MET A 40 -41.72 1.32 34.68
N GLY A 41 -42.50 2.19 34.01
CA GLY A 41 -42.87 3.55 34.47
C GLY A 41 -43.11 4.58 33.35
N GLU A 42 -44.26 5.24 33.33
CA GLU A 42 -44.69 6.19 32.28
C GLU A 42 -44.17 7.64 32.43
N SER A 43 -44.44 8.45 31.40
CA SER A 43 -44.64 9.92 31.39
C SER A 43 -43.52 10.84 30.88
N LYS A 44 -43.92 11.74 29.96
CA LYS A 44 -43.26 12.95 29.45
C LYS A 44 -43.57 14.12 30.41
N PRO A 45 -42.74 15.20 30.52
CA PRO A 45 -42.44 16.08 29.37
C PRO A 45 -41.05 16.76 29.32
N HIS A 46 -40.82 17.42 28.17
CA HIS A 46 -39.80 18.43 27.83
C HIS A 46 -38.57 18.64 28.75
N ALA A 47 -37.40 18.29 28.20
CA ALA A 47 -36.13 18.97 28.45
C ALA A 47 -35.39 19.19 27.12
N SER A 48 -34.63 20.30 27.03
CA SER A 48 -33.84 20.66 25.84
C SER A 48 -32.72 19.64 25.58
N PRO A 49 -32.32 19.34 24.33
CA PRO A 49 -31.06 18.66 24.08
C PRO A 49 -29.92 19.58 24.56
N ALA A 50 -29.05 19.05 25.42
CA ALA A 50 -27.76 19.64 25.71
C ALA A 50 -26.75 19.08 24.71
N ASP A 51 -25.98 19.97 24.06
CA ASP A 51 -24.88 19.56 23.18
C ASP A 51 -23.90 18.66 23.91
N LYS A 52 -23.69 17.45 23.37
CA LYS A 52 -22.61 16.56 23.81
C LYS A 52 -21.39 16.82 22.95
N THR A 53 -20.65 17.89 23.28
CA THR A 53 -19.32 18.12 22.74
C THR A 53 -18.38 17.00 23.19
N ILE A 54 -17.89 16.18 22.27
CA ILE A 54 -16.81 15.22 22.55
C ILE A 54 -15.48 15.96 22.40
N CYS A 55 -14.88 16.33 23.54
CA CYS A 55 -13.52 16.87 23.57
C CYS A 55 -12.51 15.75 23.81
N CYS A 56 -11.77 15.35 22.78
CA CYS A 56 -10.55 14.56 22.94
C CYS A 56 -9.37 15.52 23.05
N GLN A 57 -8.67 15.53 24.18
CA GLN A 57 -7.39 16.23 24.33
C GLN A 57 -6.22 15.25 24.20
N ALA A 58 -5.40 15.46 23.18
CA ALA A 58 -4.02 15.00 23.11
C ALA A 58 -3.18 16.10 22.45
N ASP A 59 -2.10 16.50 23.12
CA ASP A 59 -0.99 17.32 22.61
C ASP A 59 -1.33 18.45 21.62
N GLY A 60 -2.16 19.40 22.08
CA GLY A 60 -2.12 20.78 21.59
C GLY A 60 -3.01 21.14 20.39
N LEU A 61 -3.76 20.20 19.80
CA LEU A 61 -4.77 20.51 18.78
C LEU A 61 -6.19 20.24 19.30
N THR A 62 -7.09 21.22 19.10
CA THR A 62 -8.53 21.06 19.37
C THR A 62 -9.29 21.04 18.06
N VAL A 63 -9.88 19.89 17.71
CA VAL A 63 -10.81 19.76 16.59
C VAL A 63 -12.24 19.86 17.13
N VAL A 64 -13.07 20.68 16.49
CA VAL A 64 -14.48 20.87 16.88
C VAL A 64 -15.37 20.36 15.75
N CYS A 65 -15.93 19.17 15.90
CA CYS A 65 -16.98 18.67 15.03
C CYS A 65 -18.34 19.18 15.51
N THR A 66 -19.13 19.77 14.60
CA THR A 66 -20.53 20.13 14.84
C THR A 66 -21.43 19.33 13.90
N SER A 67 -22.33 18.52 14.45
CA SER A 67 -23.34 17.80 13.67
C SER A 67 -24.49 18.74 13.29
N LEU A 68 -24.65 19.04 12.00
CA LEU A 68 -25.82 19.75 11.50
C LEU A 68 -26.93 18.76 11.15
N ALA A 69 -28.04 18.82 11.89
CA ALA A 69 -29.24 18.06 11.60
C ALA A 69 -29.94 18.59 10.33
N VAL A 70 -30.50 17.68 9.54
CA VAL A 70 -31.11 17.98 8.24
C VAL A 70 -32.43 18.74 8.39
N ALA A 71 -32.59 19.82 7.63
CA ALA A 71 -33.87 20.47 7.36
C ALA A 71 -33.94 20.86 5.87
N GLU A 72 -35.08 20.62 5.22
CA GLU A 72 -35.22 20.72 3.77
C GLU A 72 -35.39 22.15 3.24
N ASN A 73 -34.92 22.37 2.01
CA ASN A 73 -35.32 23.42 1.06
C ASN A 73 -35.13 24.90 1.46
N GLN A 74 -33.96 25.45 1.15
CA GLN A 74 -33.82 26.77 0.48
C GLN A 74 -32.42 26.88 -0.20
N PRO A 75 -32.25 27.70 -1.26
CA PRO A 75 -31.00 27.73 -2.03
C PRO A 75 -29.91 28.46 -1.26
N THR A 76 -28.97 27.72 -0.69
CA THR A 76 -27.82 28.26 0.02
C THR A 76 -26.83 28.91 -0.96
N ARG A 77 -26.57 30.21 -0.75
CA ARG A 77 -25.41 30.88 -1.34
C ARG A 77 -24.15 30.14 -0.90
N ALA A 78 -23.30 29.78 -1.84
CA ALA A 78 -22.01 29.16 -1.55
C ALA A 78 -21.20 30.05 -0.59
N SER A 79 -21.03 29.60 0.65
CA SER A 79 -20.01 30.15 1.55
C SER A 79 -18.65 29.67 1.06
N ALA A 80 -17.82 30.60 0.62
CA ALA A 80 -16.46 30.27 0.20
C ALA A 80 -15.69 29.68 1.39
N HIS A 81 -15.47 28.36 1.36
CA HIS A 81 -14.41 27.73 2.12
C HIS A 81 -13.09 28.33 1.64
N LYS A 82 -12.52 29.25 2.44
CA LYS A 82 -11.15 29.67 2.24
C LYS A 82 -10.28 28.47 2.62
N ASN A 83 -9.78 27.74 1.62
CA ASN A 83 -8.84 26.63 1.82
C ASN A 83 -7.72 27.08 2.76
N ARG A 84 -7.76 26.59 3.99
CA ARG A 84 -6.71 26.83 4.98
C ARG A 84 -5.59 25.85 4.69
N MET A 85 -4.70 26.23 3.79
CA MET A 85 -3.42 25.55 3.59
C MET A 85 -2.77 25.29 4.96
N ILE A 86 -2.34 24.06 5.21
CA ILE A 86 -1.59 23.68 6.41
C ILE A 86 -0.11 23.87 6.10
N PRO A 87 0.56 24.94 6.57
CA PRO A 87 1.97 25.14 6.27
C PRO A 87 2.82 24.16 7.06
N PHE A 88 3.46 23.20 6.40
CA PHE A 88 4.50 22.39 7.02
C PHE A 88 5.83 23.16 7.02
N THR A 89 6.46 23.27 8.18
CA THR A 89 7.79 23.90 8.35
C THR A 89 8.91 22.86 8.35
N SER A 90 8.58 21.58 8.52
CA SER A 90 9.53 20.47 8.47
C SER A 90 8.92 19.19 7.89
N LEU A 91 9.78 18.27 7.42
CA LEU A 91 9.37 16.94 6.97
C LEU A 91 8.70 16.15 8.11
N ALA A 92 9.15 16.31 9.36
CA ALA A 92 8.58 15.61 10.51
C ALA A 92 7.11 16.00 10.76
N GLU A 93 6.77 17.29 10.61
CA GLU A 93 5.39 17.77 10.68
C GLU A 93 4.53 17.18 9.56
N ALA A 94 5.02 17.19 8.31
CA ALA A 94 4.32 16.59 7.17
C ALA A 94 4.09 15.09 7.39
N CYS A 95 5.13 14.34 7.78
CA CYS A 95 5.03 12.91 8.12
C CYS A 95 3.99 12.65 9.22
N SER A 96 3.98 13.45 10.27
CA SER A 96 3.07 13.30 11.42
C SER A 96 1.61 13.57 11.04
N ALA A 97 1.36 14.68 10.33
CA ALA A 97 0.03 15.06 9.88
C ALA A 97 -0.56 14.02 8.91
N ILE A 98 0.22 13.60 7.91
CA ILE A 98 -0.21 12.64 6.89
C ILE A 98 -0.38 11.25 7.49
N SER A 99 0.51 10.80 8.38
CA SER A 99 0.31 9.52 9.10
C SER A 99 -0.95 9.54 9.97
N SER A 100 -1.32 10.69 10.53
CA SER A 100 -2.53 10.84 11.34
C SER A 100 -3.78 10.85 10.48
N PHE A 101 -3.76 11.53 9.33
CA PHE A 101 -4.82 11.46 8.32
C PHE A 101 -5.06 10.02 7.82
N ILE A 102 -3.99 9.29 7.48
CA ILE A 102 -4.07 7.87 7.07
C ILE A 102 -4.76 7.02 8.15
N ARG A 103 -4.42 7.24 9.43
CA ARG A 103 -5.05 6.51 10.55
C ARG A 103 -6.53 6.87 10.72
N CYS A 104 -6.90 8.16 10.66
CA CYS A 104 -8.30 8.56 10.73
C CYS A 104 -9.14 7.95 9.59
N CYS A 105 -8.59 7.90 8.37
CA CYS A 105 -9.23 7.25 7.21
C CYS A 105 -9.43 5.74 7.37
N ALA A 106 -8.69 5.08 8.28
CA ALA A 106 -8.85 3.66 8.58
C ALA A 106 -10.06 3.39 9.48
N ASP A 107 -10.35 4.31 10.41
CA ASP A 107 -11.48 4.21 11.34
C ASP A 107 -12.79 4.68 10.68
N GLU A 108 -12.75 5.78 9.92
CA GLU A 108 -13.88 6.32 9.17
C GLU A 108 -13.40 6.84 7.80
N PRO A 109 -13.79 6.20 6.66
CA PRO A 109 -13.36 6.62 5.34
C PRO A 109 -13.89 8.01 4.94
N SER A 110 -13.09 9.03 5.21
CA SER A 110 -13.35 10.42 4.83
C SER A 110 -12.28 10.95 3.88
N THR A 111 -12.66 11.91 3.04
CA THR A 111 -11.73 12.66 2.17
C THR A 111 -11.55 14.11 2.62
N GLU A 112 -12.22 14.52 3.70
CA GLU A 112 -12.06 15.83 4.33
C GLU A 112 -10.62 16.01 4.84
N GLY A 113 -9.97 17.12 4.50
CA GLY A 113 -8.57 17.39 4.85
C GLY A 113 -7.54 16.99 3.79
N PHE A 114 -7.90 16.17 2.78
CA PHE A 114 -6.95 15.83 1.70
C PHE A 114 -6.47 17.10 0.96
N ASP A 115 -7.40 18.00 0.62
CA ASP A 115 -7.11 19.19 -0.20
C ASP A 115 -6.18 20.15 0.56
N GLU A 116 -6.43 20.39 1.85
CA GLU A 116 -5.54 21.19 2.70
C GLU A 116 -4.15 20.56 2.90
N LEU A 117 -4.08 19.23 3.04
CA LEU A 117 -2.82 18.49 3.14
C LEU A 117 -2.04 18.49 1.82
N ALA A 118 -2.72 18.36 0.67
CA ALA A 118 -2.13 18.40 -0.65
C ALA A 118 -1.51 19.78 -0.95
N LEU A 119 -2.24 20.86 -0.65
CA LEU A 119 -1.74 22.24 -0.81
C LEU A 119 -0.58 22.53 0.16
N GLY A 120 -0.67 22.04 1.41
CA GLY A 120 0.41 22.14 2.40
C GLY A 120 1.68 21.40 1.98
N LEU A 121 1.53 20.16 1.47
CA LEU A 121 2.65 19.35 0.98
C LEU A 121 3.24 19.92 -0.31
N PHE A 122 2.41 20.50 -1.19
CA PHE A 122 2.88 21.24 -2.37
C PHE A 122 3.75 22.42 -1.96
N ALA A 123 3.29 23.27 -1.04
CA ALA A 123 4.06 24.41 -0.55
C ALA A 123 5.41 23.98 0.07
N PHE A 124 5.39 22.94 0.91
CA PHE A 124 6.60 22.38 1.50
C PHE A 124 7.58 21.84 0.45
N GLN A 125 7.12 21.03 -0.50
CA GLN A 125 8.00 20.49 -1.54
C GLN A 125 8.47 21.56 -2.53
N PHE A 126 7.68 22.59 -2.82
CA PHE A 126 8.13 23.72 -3.65
C PHE A 126 9.27 24.52 -3.00
N VAL A 127 9.36 24.54 -1.66
CA VAL A 127 10.50 25.15 -0.94
C VAL A 127 11.71 24.21 -0.89
N HIS A 128 11.50 22.91 -0.67
CA HIS A 128 12.58 21.97 -0.31
C HIS A 128 13.02 20.98 -1.41
N ASN A 129 12.30 20.85 -2.52
CA ASN A 129 12.61 19.98 -3.65
C ASN A 129 12.94 20.84 -4.89
N THR A 130 14.16 21.38 -4.96
CA THR A 130 14.58 22.35 -6.00
C THR A 130 14.27 21.91 -7.44
N PRO A 131 14.50 20.66 -7.87
CA PRO A 131 14.13 20.22 -9.22
C PRO A 131 12.62 20.31 -9.49
N TYR A 132 11.79 19.94 -8.51
CA TYR A 132 10.34 20.05 -8.62
C TYR A 132 9.88 21.51 -8.63
N ALA A 133 10.47 22.36 -7.77
CA ALA A 133 10.19 23.79 -7.73
C ALA A 133 10.50 24.49 -9.07
N ASN A 134 11.61 24.14 -9.72
CA ASN A 134 11.98 24.68 -11.03
C ASN A 134 11.01 24.26 -12.14
N PHE A 135 10.54 23.01 -12.13
CA PHE A 135 9.45 22.56 -13.00
C PHE A 135 8.17 23.36 -12.77
N CYS A 136 7.70 23.46 -11.52
CA CYS A 136 6.47 24.18 -11.18
C CYS A 136 6.52 25.67 -11.58
N ARG A 137 7.66 26.34 -11.40
CA ARG A 137 7.88 27.72 -11.89
C ARG A 137 7.80 27.83 -13.40
N THR A 138 8.27 26.83 -14.14
CA THR A 138 8.24 26.82 -15.62
C THR A 138 6.80 26.72 -16.13
N GLU A 139 5.97 25.92 -15.45
CA GLU A 139 4.54 25.81 -15.73
C GLU A 139 3.72 27.03 -15.22
N ASN A 140 4.33 27.95 -14.46
CA ASN A 140 3.69 29.09 -13.77
C ASN A 140 2.74 28.69 -12.63
N HIS A 141 2.96 27.53 -12.02
CA HIS A 141 2.23 27.06 -10.84
C HIS A 141 3.10 27.22 -9.59
N THR A 142 2.70 28.09 -8.66
CA THR A 142 3.36 28.31 -7.37
C THR A 142 2.35 28.15 -6.22
N PRO A 143 2.79 28.02 -4.95
CA PRO A 143 1.88 27.89 -3.81
C PRO A 143 0.91 29.07 -3.64
N GLU A 144 1.21 30.24 -4.22
CA GLU A 144 0.35 31.41 -4.23
C GLU A 144 -0.73 31.38 -5.34
N THR A 145 -0.52 30.58 -6.40
CA THR A 145 -1.43 30.49 -7.56
C THR A 145 -2.29 29.23 -7.56
N VAL A 146 -1.79 28.14 -6.97
CA VAL A 146 -2.48 26.84 -6.91
C VAL A 146 -3.46 26.83 -5.73
N ALA A 147 -4.76 26.81 -6.04
CA ALA A 147 -5.84 26.80 -5.04
C ALA A 147 -6.52 25.43 -4.87
N ASP A 148 -6.29 24.51 -5.81
CA ASP A 148 -6.88 23.17 -5.86
C ASP A 148 -5.78 22.12 -6.08
N TRP A 149 -5.94 20.93 -5.51
CA TRP A 149 -4.95 19.85 -5.68
C TRP A 149 -4.81 19.37 -7.12
N ARG A 150 -5.84 19.56 -7.98
CA ARG A 150 -5.82 19.23 -9.41
C ARG A 150 -4.92 20.17 -10.22
N ASP A 151 -4.63 21.35 -9.69
CA ASP A 151 -3.75 22.35 -10.31
C ASP A 151 -2.28 22.17 -9.86
N ILE A 152 -1.95 21.13 -9.09
CA ILE A 152 -0.58 20.80 -8.67
C ILE A 152 0.14 20.09 -9.83
N PRO A 153 1.23 20.65 -10.41
CA PRO A 153 1.90 20.07 -11.57
C PRO A 153 2.37 18.63 -11.35
N ALA A 154 1.95 17.73 -12.24
CA ALA A 154 2.30 16.31 -12.21
C ALA A 154 3.59 16.05 -12.98
N VAL A 155 4.61 15.51 -12.30
CA VAL A 155 5.91 15.20 -12.93
C VAL A 155 5.88 13.82 -13.58
N SER A 156 6.37 13.71 -14.81
CA SER A 156 6.50 12.39 -15.46
C SER A 156 7.41 11.46 -14.67
N THR A 157 6.96 10.24 -14.40
CA THR A 157 7.77 9.21 -13.71
C THR A 157 9.09 8.92 -14.42
N ARG A 158 9.19 9.20 -15.74
CA ARG A 158 10.46 9.17 -16.50
C ARG A 158 11.54 10.07 -15.91
N VAL A 159 11.18 11.20 -15.29
CA VAL A 159 12.13 12.17 -14.72
C VAL A 159 12.83 11.62 -13.47
N LEU A 160 12.20 10.74 -12.69
CA LEU A 160 12.81 10.10 -11.51
C LEU A 160 13.97 9.15 -11.87
N LYS A 161 14.17 8.84 -13.17
CA LYS A 161 15.34 8.10 -13.67
C LYS A 161 16.58 8.99 -13.66
N SER A 162 16.46 10.25 -14.09
CA SER A 162 17.57 11.21 -14.18
C SER A 162 17.75 12.07 -12.93
N LEU A 163 16.66 12.57 -12.34
CA LEU A 163 16.69 13.53 -11.23
C LEU A 163 16.23 12.91 -9.90
N ASP A 164 16.90 13.33 -8.81
CA ASP A 164 16.48 13.02 -7.44
C ASP A 164 15.40 14.01 -7.00
N LEU A 165 14.14 13.70 -7.32
CA LEU A 165 12.97 14.52 -6.98
C LEU A 165 12.54 14.33 -5.51
N THR A 166 13.40 14.73 -4.58
CA THR A 166 13.21 14.52 -3.13
C THR A 166 13.62 15.74 -2.30
N VAL A 167 12.95 15.95 -1.17
CA VAL A 167 13.35 16.94 -0.15
C VAL A 167 14.51 16.46 0.74
N LEU A 168 14.90 15.19 0.64
CA LEU A 168 15.88 14.58 1.54
C LEU A 168 17.33 14.97 1.20
N PRO A 169 18.10 15.52 2.16
CA PRO A 169 19.55 15.55 2.10
C PRO A 169 20.13 14.15 1.87
N VAL A 170 21.27 14.04 1.17
CA VAL A 170 21.87 12.73 0.82
C VAL A 170 22.16 11.86 2.05
N ALA A 171 22.51 12.48 3.19
CA ALA A 171 22.78 11.78 4.44
C ALA A 171 21.55 11.07 5.04
N ASP A 172 20.35 11.56 4.75
CA ASP A 172 19.10 11.10 5.37
C ASP A 172 18.36 10.06 4.49
N ARG A 173 18.96 9.64 3.36
CA ARG A 173 18.38 8.70 2.39
C ARG A 173 18.71 7.25 2.77
N GLU A 174 18.19 6.83 3.92
CA GLU A 174 18.44 5.50 4.50
C GLU A 174 17.97 4.34 3.61
N THR A 175 16.83 4.50 2.93
CA THR A 175 16.24 3.49 2.04
C THR A 175 16.07 4.05 0.63
N VAL A 176 16.32 3.23 -0.39
CA VAL A 176 16.09 3.57 -1.79
C VAL A 176 15.41 2.43 -2.55
N PHE A 177 14.19 2.68 -3.04
CA PHE A 177 13.54 1.80 -3.99
C PHE A 177 13.96 2.15 -5.41
N ARG A 178 14.01 1.14 -6.28
CA ARG A 178 14.37 1.27 -7.69
C ARG A 178 13.37 0.55 -8.58
N SER A 179 13.04 1.17 -9.72
CA SER A 179 12.16 0.55 -10.70
C SER A 179 12.77 -0.73 -11.29
N SER A 180 11.94 -1.57 -11.90
CA SER A 180 12.41 -2.54 -12.87
C SER A 180 13.01 -1.83 -14.09
N GLY A 181 13.99 -2.45 -14.75
CA GLY A 181 14.73 -1.85 -15.86
C GLY A 181 15.96 -2.66 -16.26
N THR A 182 16.27 -2.70 -17.55
CA THR A 182 17.32 -3.58 -18.12
C THR A 182 18.75 -3.18 -17.77
N THR A 183 18.99 -1.92 -17.40
CA THR A 183 20.31 -1.40 -16.97
C THR A 183 20.19 -0.65 -15.64
N GLN A 184 21.29 -0.53 -14.90
CA GLN A 184 21.29 0.18 -13.60
C GLN A 184 21.10 1.70 -13.73
N THR A 185 21.42 2.28 -14.89
CA THR A 185 21.40 3.73 -15.15
C THR A 185 20.04 4.25 -15.61
N ASN A 186 19.09 3.39 -15.97
CA ASN A 186 17.78 3.77 -16.52
C ASN A 186 16.60 3.37 -15.60
N ARG A 187 16.81 3.43 -14.28
CA ARG A 187 15.82 3.07 -13.26
C ARG A 187 15.47 4.27 -12.40
N SER A 188 14.18 4.43 -12.12
CA SER A 188 13.68 5.44 -11.20
C SER A 188 14.25 5.21 -9.79
N ARG A 189 14.39 6.28 -9.01
CA ARG A 189 14.85 6.23 -7.61
C ARG A 189 13.83 6.91 -6.70
N HIS A 190 13.34 6.19 -5.71
CA HIS A 190 12.47 6.74 -4.66
C HIS A 190 13.20 6.59 -3.32
N PHE A 191 13.42 7.73 -2.64
CA PHE A 191 14.22 7.80 -1.42
C PHE A 191 13.35 8.02 -0.19
N HIS A 192 13.66 7.27 0.87
CA HIS A 192 13.03 7.40 2.17
C HIS A 192 14.09 7.56 3.27
N SER A 193 13.87 8.53 4.16
CA SER A 193 14.37 8.50 5.54
C SER A 193 13.49 7.60 6.39
N ARG A 194 13.94 7.21 7.58
CA ARG A 194 13.16 6.44 8.57
C ARG A 194 11.73 6.94 8.73
N ASP A 195 11.54 8.24 8.87
CA ASP A 195 10.23 8.83 9.18
C ASP A 195 9.29 8.79 7.96
N SER A 196 9.81 9.04 6.76
CA SER A 196 9.03 8.87 5.52
C SER A 196 8.73 7.39 5.20
N LEU A 197 9.61 6.47 5.60
CA LEU A 197 9.38 5.03 5.45
C LEU A 197 8.30 4.54 6.43
N ALA A 198 8.19 5.15 7.61
CA ALA A 198 7.08 4.89 8.53
C ALA A 198 5.73 5.36 7.98
N VAL A 199 5.70 6.48 7.23
CA VAL A 199 4.48 6.91 6.49
C VAL A 199 4.13 5.89 5.40
N TYR A 200 5.11 5.44 4.61
CA TYR A 200 4.96 4.36 3.63
C TYR A 200 4.37 3.08 4.27
N HIS A 201 4.92 2.62 5.40
CA HIS A 201 4.39 1.44 6.12
C HIS A 201 2.97 1.65 6.66
N THR A 202 2.63 2.87 7.09
CA THR A 202 1.29 3.20 7.57
C THR A 202 0.28 3.17 6.41
N SER A 203 0.62 3.80 5.28
CA SER A 203 -0.16 3.74 4.04
C SER A 203 -0.39 2.29 3.58
N LEU A 204 0.72 1.56 3.38
CA LEU A 204 0.71 0.18 2.92
C LEU A 204 -0.17 -0.71 3.80
N TRP A 205 0.07 -0.72 5.12
CA TRP A 205 -0.64 -1.63 6.00
C TRP A 205 -2.14 -1.34 6.04
N THR A 206 -2.53 -0.07 6.14
CA THR A 206 -3.94 0.31 6.23
C THR A 206 -4.71 -0.15 4.98
N TRP A 207 -4.17 0.09 3.78
CA TRP A 207 -4.88 -0.26 2.55
C TRP A 207 -4.78 -1.75 2.19
N PHE A 208 -3.63 -2.40 2.46
CA PHE A 208 -3.49 -3.85 2.34
C PHE A 208 -4.47 -4.58 3.28
N ALA A 209 -4.58 -4.12 4.53
CA ALA A 209 -5.48 -4.71 5.52
C ALA A 209 -6.93 -4.67 5.05
N GLU A 210 -7.38 -3.54 4.52
CA GLU A 210 -8.74 -3.36 4.02
C GLU A 210 -9.07 -4.32 2.87
N HIS A 211 -8.12 -4.64 1.99
CA HIS A 211 -8.40 -5.43 0.77
C HIS A 211 -8.08 -6.92 0.90
N LEU A 212 -7.08 -7.30 1.72
CA LEU A 212 -6.47 -8.64 1.70
C LEU A 212 -6.38 -9.33 3.06
N LEU A 213 -6.84 -8.71 4.15
CA LEU A 213 -7.09 -9.48 5.37
C LEU A 213 -8.47 -10.11 5.33
N ASP A 214 -8.43 -11.43 5.32
CA ASP A 214 -9.55 -12.31 5.63
C ASP A 214 -9.14 -13.14 6.86
N GLU A 215 -10.12 -13.45 7.72
CA GLU A 215 -9.95 -14.38 8.84
C GLU A 215 -9.75 -15.82 8.34
N SER A 216 -10.15 -16.13 7.10
CA SER A 216 -10.02 -17.48 6.52
C SER A 216 -8.58 -17.91 6.21
N ALA A 217 -7.70 -16.97 5.84
CA ALA A 217 -6.38 -17.29 5.30
C ALA A 217 -5.32 -17.37 6.42
N ASN A 218 -4.67 -18.52 6.57
CA ASN A 218 -3.74 -18.78 7.67
C ASN A 218 -2.27 -18.88 7.23
N ARG A 219 -2.01 -19.14 5.93
CA ARG A 219 -0.67 -19.27 5.35
C ARG A 219 -0.41 -18.23 4.26
N LEU A 220 0.86 -17.90 4.03
CA LEU A 220 1.29 -16.89 3.06
C LEU A 220 2.37 -17.45 2.12
N LEU A 221 2.09 -17.53 0.82
CA LEU A 221 3.09 -17.87 -0.20
C LEU A 221 3.46 -16.62 -0.99
N PHE A 222 4.68 -16.12 -0.78
CA PHE A 222 5.22 -14.99 -1.52
C PHE A 222 6.01 -15.50 -2.73
N LEU A 223 5.51 -15.27 -3.94
CA LEU A 223 6.20 -15.61 -5.20
C LEU A 223 7.20 -14.50 -5.59
N CYS A 224 8.04 -14.11 -4.63
CA CYS A 224 9.07 -13.09 -4.76
C CYS A 224 10.30 -13.44 -3.89
N PRO A 225 11.47 -12.83 -4.15
CA PRO A 225 12.66 -13.02 -3.32
C PRO A 225 12.46 -12.50 -1.89
N GLU A 226 13.32 -12.93 -0.97
CA GLU A 226 13.42 -12.30 0.36
C GLU A 226 14.05 -10.89 0.29
N LEU A 227 13.77 -10.04 1.28
CA LEU A 227 14.27 -8.67 1.33
C LEU A 227 15.81 -8.58 1.29
N ALA A 228 16.52 -9.53 1.91
CA ALA A 228 17.98 -9.58 1.87
C ALA A 228 18.55 -9.78 0.45
N GLN A 229 17.80 -10.46 -0.42
CA GLN A 229 18.19 -10.75 -1.80
C GLN A 229 17.83 -9.59 -2.77
N ALA A 230 16.75 -8.86 -2.48
CA ALA A 230 16.25 -7.76 -3.32
C ALA A 230 15.96 -6.45 -2.55
N PRO A 231 16.91 -5.89 -1.76
CA PRO A 231 16.66 -4.81 -0.78
C PRO A 231 16.28 -3.45 -1.38
N LYS A 232 16.27 -3.33 -2.72
CA LYS A 232 15.89 -2.10 -3.45
C LYS A 232 14.58 -2.25 -4.24
N SER A 233 13.85 -3.36 -4.05
CA SER A 233 12.52 -3.57 -4.64
C SER A 233 11.45 -3.09 -3.67
N SER A 234 10.63 -2.12 -4.05
CA SER A 234 9.48 -1.67 -3.26
C SER A 234 8.48 -2.82 -3.04
N LEU A 235 8.25 -3.66 -4.05
CA LEU A 235 7.38 -4.83 -3.96
C LEU A 235 7.87 -5.82 -2.89
N VAL A 236 9.16 -6.15 -2.88
CA VAL A 236 9.72 -7.07 -1.86
C VAL A 236 9.70 -6.45 -0.47
N HIS A 237 9.96 -5.14 -0.37
CA HIS A 237 9.85 -4.40 0.89
C HIS A 237 8.40 -4.40 1.43
N MET A 238 7.41 -4.29 0.55
CA MET A 238 6.00 -4.44 0.89
C MET A 238 5.68 -5.86 1.39
N MET A 239 6.11 -6.91 0.68
CA MET A 239 5.88 -8.30 1.09
C MET A 239 6.53 -8.63 2.44
N ASP A 240 7.76 -8.15 2.68
CA ASP A 240 8.45 -8.28 3.96
C ASP A 240 7.74 -7.52 5.10
N ALA A 241 7.23 -6.31 4.85
CA ALA A 241 6.43 -5.57 5.82
C ALA A 241 5.12 -6.30 6.18
N VAL A 242 4.41 -6.85 5.19
CA VAL A 242 3.22 -7.71 5.39
C VAL A 242 3.58 -8.97 6.18
N ALA A 243 4.65 -9.67 5.80
CA ALA A 243 5.13 -10.88 6.47
C ALA A 243 5.51 -10.63 7.94
N LYS A 244 6.09 -9.48 8.26
CA LYS A 244 6.41 -9.05 9.63
C LYS A 244 5.15 -8.69 10.43
N ARG A 245 4.15 -8.08 9.80
CA ARG A 245 2.89 -7.73 10.45
C ARG A 245 2.01 -8.95 10.74
N LEU A 246 2.10 -9.97 9.88
CA LEU A 246 1.45 -11.27 10.00
C LEU A 246 2.42 -12.37 10.50
N ALA A 247 3.30 -12.04 11.44
CA ALA A 247 4.36 -12.94 11.90
C ALA A 247 3.89 -14.25 12.57
N ASN A 248 2.60 -14.37 12.89
CA ASN A 248 1.96 -15.58 13.41
C ASN A 248 1.42 -16.52 12.31
N ARG A 249 1.46 -16.10 11.03
CA ARG A 249 1.10 -16.93 9.88
C ARG A 249 2.35 -17.63 9.34
N GLU A 250 2.24 -18.92 9.04
CA GLU A 250 3.32 -19.65 8.37
C GLU A 250 3.50 -19.08 6.95
N ARG A 251 4.76 -18.97 6.50
CA ARG A 251 5.07 -18.32 5.23
C ARG A 251 6.24 -18.97 4.49
N CYS A 252 6.18 -18.91 3.17
CA CYS A 252 7.27 -19.29 2.26
C CYS A 252 7.55 -18.15 1.26
N PHE A 253 8.84 -17.93 0.94
CA PHE A 253 9.29 -17.06 -0.15
C PHE A 253 9.79 -17.94 -1.30
N GLY A 254 8.94 -18.17 -2.30
CA GLY A 254 9.16 -19.13 -3.39
C GLY A 254 9.95 -18.58 -4.58
N ALA A 255 10.94 -17.70 -4.38
CA ALA A 255 11.79 -17.24 -5.48
C ALA A 255 13.22 -16.83 -5.06
N ASP A 256 14.17 -16.95 -6.01
CA ASP A 256 15.55 -16.51 -5.83
C ASP A 256 15.73 -14.98 -6.01
N GLY A 257 16.90 -14.45 -5.63
CA GLY A 257 17.27 -13.04 -5.84
C GLY A 257 17.35 -12.56 -7.30
N GLN A 258 17.13 -13.44 -8.28
CA GLN A 258 16.99 -13.12 -9.70
C GLN A 258 15.56 -13.33 -10.23
N TRP A 259 14.59 -13.48 -9.32
CA TRP A 259 13.16 -13.66 -9.57
C TRP A 259 12.83 -14.95 -10.34
N ARG A 260 13.65 -16.01 -10.18
CA ARG A 260 13.26 -17.36 -10.59
C ARG A 260 12.41 -17.99 -9.52
N ILE A 261 11.26 -18.54 -9.89
CA ILE A 261 10.39 -19.27 -8.96
C ILE A 261 11.05 -20.59 -8.58
N ASP A 262 11.13 -20.85 -7.28
CA ASP A 262 11.47 -22.16 -6.74
C ASP A 262 10.20 -23.02 -6.79
N GLY A 263 10.05 -23.74 -7.90
CA GLY A 263 8.86 -24.52 -8.19
C GLY A 263 8.65 -25.66 -7.19
N GLU A 264 9.73 -26.32 -6.75
CA GLU A 264 9.68 -27.42 -5.78
C GLU A 264 9.26 -26.89 -4.41
N ALA A 265 9.89 -25.83 -3.89
CA ALA A 265 9.51 -25.23 -2.62
C ALA A 265 8.08 -24.66 -2.61
N ALA A 266 7.61 -24.13 -3.75
CA ALA A 266 6.23 -23.67 -3.89
C ALA A 266 5.24 -24.86 -3.95
N VAL A 267 5.56 -25.93 -4.67
CA VAL A 267 4.74 -27.15 -4.76
C VAL A 267 4.60 -27.82 -3.41
N ASP A 268 5.70 -28.00 -2.67
CA ASP A 268 5.69 -28.61 -1.33
C ASP A 268 4.81 -27.80 -0.37
N PHE A 269 4.95 -26.47 -0.36
CA PHE A 269 4.15 -25.60 0.49
C PHE A 269 2.64 -25.67 0.14
N LEU A 270 2.29 -25.67 -1.15
CA LEU A 270 0.90 -25.79 -1.60
C LEU A 270 0.30 -27.18 -1.31
N HIS A 271 1.11 -28.23 -1.45
CA HIS A 271 0.73 -29.60 -1.10
C HIS A 271 0.46 -29.74 0.40
N ASP A 272 1.28 -29.14 1.25
CA ASP A 272 1.06 -29.13 2.69
C ASP A 272 -0.17 -28.32 3.09
N CYS A 273 -0.41 -27.15 2.46
CA CYS A 273 -1.66 -26.38 2.65
C CYS A 273 -2.90 -27.22 2.30
N ALA A 274 -2.89 -27.90 1.15
CA ALA A 274 -3.98 -28.77 0.71
C ALA A 274 -4.17 -29.98 1.64
N THR A 275 -3.08 -30.64 2.03
CA THR A 275 -3.11 -31.84 2.90
C THR A 275 -3.60 -31.51 4.32
N GLN A 276 -3.22 -30.35 4.87
CA GLN A 276 -3.64 -29.91 6.20
C GLN A 276 -5.01 -29.19 6.18
N ASN A 277 -5.58 -28.97 4.99
CA ASN A 277 -6.80 -28.19 4.77
C ASN A 277 -6.71 -26.76 5.35
N GLU A 278 -5.54 -26.13 5.25
CA GLU A 278 -5.28 -24.77 5.70
C GLU A 278 -5.26 -23.77 4.53
N PRO A 279 -6.10 -22.73 4.53
CA PRO A 279 -6.17 -21.80 3.39
C PRO A 279 -4.96 -20.87 3.30
N VAL A 280 -4.51 -20.63 2.06
CA VAL A 280 -3.30 -19.87 1.74
C VAL A 280 -3.61 -18.63 0.91
N THR A 281 -2.97 -17.50 1.23
CA THR A 281 -2.90 -16.34 0.33
C THR A 281 -1.60 -16.39 -0.44
N ILE A 282 -1.68 -16.43 -1.77
CA ILE A 282 -0.54 -16.41 -2.68
C ILE A 282 -0.35 -14.97 -3.19
N LEU A 283 0.84 -14.39 -3.06
CA LEU A 283 1.12 -13.00 -3.43
C LEU A 283 2.31 -12.93 -4.38
N GLY A 284 2.15 -12.28 -5.53
CA GLY A 284 3.22 -12.24 -6.53
C GLY A 284 2.92 -11.36 -7.74
N THR A 285 3.91 -11.21 -8.62
CA THR A 285 3.68 -10.58 -9.93
C THR A 285 2.94 -11.55 -10.86
N ALA A 286 2.21 -11.05 -11.86
CA ALA A 286 1.64 -11.88 -12.92
C ALA A 286 2.67 -12.83 -13.56
N PHE A 287 3.90 -12.34 -13.77
CA PHE A 287 5.04 -13.13 -14.24
C PHE A 287 5.40 -14.28 -13.29
N SER A 288 5.42 -14.01 -11.97
CA SER A 288 5.64 -15.02 -10.93
C SER A 288 4.56 -16.11 -10.97
N PHE A 289 3.29 -15.74 -11.12
CA PHE A 289 2.19 -16.69 -11.24
C PHE A 289 2.29 -17.53 -12.53
N VAL A 290 2.61 -16.93 -13.68
CA VAL A 290 2.83 -17.68 -14.93
C VAL A 290 3.94 -18.72 -14.75
N HIS A 291 5.04 -18.38 -14.08
CA HIS A 291 6.11 -19.35 -13.81
C HIS A 291 5.71 -20.48 -12.87
N LEU A 292 4.91 -20.21 -11.84
CA LEU A 292 4.33 -21.27 -10.99
C LEU A 292 3.42 -22.18 -11.83
N LEU A 293 2.51 -21.61 -12.62
CA LEU A 293 1.56 -22.37 -13.45
C LEU A 293 2.27 -23.22 -14.52
N ASP A 294 3.25 -22.65 -15.23
CA ASP A 294 4.06 -23.39 -16.22
C ASP A 294 4.86 -24.54 -15.56
N HIS A 295 5.29 -24.39 -14.29
CA HIS A 295 5.92 -25.48 -13.52
C HIS A 295 4.90 -26.57 -13.14
N LEU A 296 3.70 -26.21 -12.68
CA LEU A 296 2.62 -27.16 -12.40
C LEU A 296 2.21 -27.95 -13.64
N ASP A 297 2.08 -27.29 -14.81
CA ASP A 297 1.83 -27.96 -16.08
C ASP A 297 2.95 -28.93 -16.47
N THR A 298 4.22 -28.53 -16.27
CA THR A 298 5.39 -29.38 -16.55
C THR A 298 5.44 -30.62 -15.63
N ALA A 299 5.03 -30.46 -14.37
CA ALA A 299 4.96 -31.53 -13.38
C ALA A 299 3.66 -32.36 -13.45
N ALA A 300 2.70 -31.98 -14.31
CA ALA A 300 1.34 -32.51 -14.37
C ALA A 300 0.60 -32.47 -13.02
N LEU A 301 0.82 -31.39 -12.25
CA LEU A 301 0.21 -31.14 -10.94
C LEU A 301 -0.97 -30.18 -11.04
N GLU A 302 -1.99 -30.43 -10.24
CA GLU A 302 -3.14 -29.54 -10.03
C GLU A 302 -3.53 -29.58 -8.55
N PHE A 303 -3.80 -28.41 -7.97
CA PHE A 303 -4.22 -28.26 -6.59
C PHE A 303 -5.68 -27.81 -6.52
N GLN A 304 -6.40 -28.33 -5.52
CA GLN A 304 -7.68 -27.78 -5.07
C GLN A 304 -7.43 -27.22 -3.67
N LEU A 305 -6.95 -25.97 -3.62
CA LEU A 305 -6.61 -25.35 -2.33
C LEU A 305 -7.86 -25.13 -1.47
N PRO A 306 -7.74 -25.14 -0.13
CA PRO A 306 -8.89 -25.04 0.77
C PRO A 306 -9.69 -23.75 0.56
N SER A 307 -11.01 -23.85 0.79
CA SER A 307 -11.90 -22.68 0.76
C SER A 307 -11.40 -21.58 1.68
N GLY A 308 -11.39 -20.33 1.19
CA GLY A 308 -10.73 -19.21 1.85
C GLY A 308 -9.30 -18.93 1.35
N SER A 309 -8.74 -19.78 0.47
CA SER A 309 -7.49 -19.46 -0.22
C SER A 309 -7.70 -18.28 -1.19
N ALA A 310 -6.65 -17.51 -1.44
CA ALA A 310 -6.72 -16.26 -2.19
C ALA A 310 -5.45 -16.03 -3.01
N ALA A 311 -5.54 -15.15 -4.01
CA ALA A 311 -4.40 -14.70 -4.79
C ALA A 311 -4.39 -13.17 -4.86
N MET A 312 -3.22 -12.56 -4.67
CA MET A 312 -2.96 -11.16 -5.04
C MET A 312 -1.93 -11.14 -6.17
N GLU A 313 -2.37 -10.76 -7.38
CA GLU A 313 -1.47 -10.50 -8.51
C GLU A 313 -1.16 -9.01 -8.64
N THR A 314 0.06 -8.69 -9.05
CA THR A 314 0.45 -7.32 -9.41
C THR A 314 1.15 -7.30 -10.77
N GLY A 315 1.24 -6.10 -11.35
CA GLY A 315 1.92 -5.83 -12.60
C GLY A 315 3.32 -6.46 -12.67
N GLY A 316 3.62 -7.06 -13.82
CA GLY A 316 4.90 -7.73 -14.04
C GLY A 316 5.06 -8.39 -15.41
N TYR A 317 4.09 -8.23 -16.32
CA TYR A 317 3.97 -8.86 -17.64
C TYR A 317 5.18 -8.69 -18.60
N LYS A 318 6.24 -7.96 -18.21
CA LYS A 318 7.40 -7.67 -19.05
C LYS A 318 8.67 -8.40 -18.60
N GLY A 319 8.92 -9.55 -19.22
CA GLY A 319 10.25 -10.12 -19.40
C GLY A 319 10.38 -11.59 -18.99
N ARG A 320 11.04 -12.39 -19.85
CA ARG A 320 11.50 -13.79 -19.65
C ARG A 320 10.48 -14.93 -19.77
N SER A 321 9.18 -14.71 -19.60
CA SER A 321 8.13 -15.70 -19.92
C SER A 321 7.27 -15.26 -21.11
N ARG A 322 6.31 -16.09 -21.51
CA ARG A 322 5.21 -15.68 -22.39
C ARG A 322 4.31 -14.67 -21.69
N GLU A 323 3.79 -13.71 -22.45
CA GLU A 323 2.73 -12.81 -21.99
C GLU A 323 1.39 -13.56 -21.99
N MET A 324 0.59 -13.38 -20.94
CA MET A 324 -0.71 -14.05 -20.76
C MET A 324 -1.77 -12.97 -20.45
N PRO A 325 -2.90 -12.93 -21.17
CA PRO A 325 -4.01 -12.05 -20.85
C PRO A 325 -4.51 -12.27 -19.42
N LYS A 326 -4.85 -11.19 -18.71
CA LYS A 326 -5.30 -11.25 -17.30
C LYS A 326 -6.46 -12.23 -17.07
N ALA A 327 -7.42 -12.31 -17.99
CA ALA A 327 -8.54 -13.25 -17.89
C ALA A 327 -8.08 -14.72 -17.96
N GLU A 328 -7.12 -15.04 -18.83
CA GLU A 328 -6.52 -16.38 -18.92
C GLU A 328 -5.71 -16.70 -17.66
N LEU A 329 -4.96 -15.73 -17.12
CA LEU A 329 -4.20 -15.89 -15.87
C LEU A 329 -5.13 -16.21 -14.70
N HIS A 330 -6.22 -15.47 -14.56
CA HIS A 330 -7.20 -15.71 -13.48
C HIS A 330 -7.90 -17.05 -13.66
N GLN A 331 -8.27 -17.43 -14.90
CA GLN A 331 -8.82 -18.75 -15.19
C GLN A 331 -7.84 -19.88 -14.86
N ALA A 332 -6.56 -19.70 -15.19
CA ALA A 332 -5.50 -20.66 -14.87
C ALA A 332 -5.29 -20.80 -13.35
N ILE A 333 -5.23 -19.68 -12.61
CA ILE A 333 -5.19 -19.66 -11.14
C ILE A 333 -6.39 -20.43 -10.56
N THR A 334 -7.62 -20.14 -11.01
CA THR A 334 -8.82 -20.87 -10.54
C THR A 334 -8.78 -22.36 -10.88
N THR A 335 -8.33 -22.73 -12.09
CA THR A 335 -8.35 -24.13 -12.55
C THR A 335 -7.25 -24.96 -11.89
N LYS A 336 -6.02 -24.43 -11.81
CA LYS A 336 -4.82 -25.15 -11.35
C LYS A 336 -4.60 -25.09 -9.83
N LEU A 337 -5.17 -24.10 -9.15
CA LEU A 337 -4.99 -23.89 -7.72
C LEU A 337 -6.32 -23.96 -6.93
N GLY A 338 -7.47 -24.04 -7.60
CA GLY A 338 -8.79 -24.03 -6.93
C GLY A 338 -9.18 -22.68 -6.30
N VAL A 339 -8.41 -21.62 -6.55
CA VAL A 339 -8.69 -20.28 -5.97
C VAL A 339 -9.88 -19.65 -6.70
N ALA A 340 -10.97 -19.43 -5.96
CA ALA A 340 -12.18 -18.82 -6.51
C ALA A 340 -11.91 -17.44 -7.13
N SER A 341 -12.53 -17.14 -8.26
CA SER A 341 -12.24 -15.96 -9.09
C SER A 341 -12.44 -14.61 -8.37
N GLU A 342 -13.37 -14.58 -7.43
CA GLU A 342 -13.71 -13.47 -6.54
C GLU A 342 -12.65 -13.24 -5.45
N ARG A 343 -11.78 -14.24 -5.20
CA ARG A 343 -10.64 -14.18 -4.28
C ARG A 343 -9.30 -13.95 -4.98
N ILE A 344 -9.31 -13.62 -6.27
CA ILE A 344 -8.16 -13.13 -7.02
C ILE A 344 -8.25 -11.60 -7.07
N ILE A 345 -7.37 -10.91 -6.35
CA ILE A 345 -7.33 -9.44 -6.27
C ILE A 345 -6.12 -8.95 -7.08
N CYS A 346 -6.29 -7.87 -7.84
CA CYS A 346 -5.17 -7.20 -8.51
C CYS A 346 -4.71 -6.00 -7.70
N GLU A 347 -3.41 -5.83 -7.59
CA GLU A 347 -2.74 -4.64 -7.07
C GLU A 347 -2.12 -3.83 -8.22
N TYR A 348 -2.20 -2.51 -8.12
CA TYR A 348 -1.51 -1.56 -8.98
C TYR A 348 -0.65 -0.64 -8.11
N GLY A 349 0.65 -0.66 -8.39
CA GLY A 349 1.64 0.15 -7.72
C GLY A 349 2.90 0.28 -8.58
N MET A 350 3.80 1.16 -8.15
CA MET A 350 5.09 1.38 -8.79
C MET A 350 6.09 1.85 -7.75
N CYS A 351 7.41 1.82 -8.04
CA CYS A 351 8.40 2.20 -7.03
C CYS A 351 8.36 3.70 -6.69
N GLU A 352 7.78 4.51 -7.58
CA GLU A 352 7.61 5.95 -7.46
C GLU A 352 6.43 6.34 -6.55
N LEU A 353 5.55 5.40 -6.17
CA LEU A 353 4.41 5.62 -5.27
C LEU A 353 4.66 5.02 -3.88
N SER A 354 4.00 5.57 -2.88
CA SER A 354 3.94 5.06 -1.50
C SER A 354 2.59 4.46 -1.14
N SER A 355 1.57 4.68 -1.97
CA SER A 355 0.23 4.09 -1.87
C SER A 355 -0.03 3.15 -3.04
N GLN A 356 -0.66 2.02 -2.76
CA GLN A 356 -1.10 1.02 -3.74
C GLN A 356 -2.58 1.24 -4.08
N ALA A 357 -3.02 0.79 -5.26
CA ALA A 357 -4.43 0.66 -5.60
C ALA A 357 -4.83 -0.81 -5.74
N TYR A 358 -6.06 -1.16 -5.36
CA TYR A 358 -6.60 -2.52 -5.50
C TYR A 358 -7.92 -2.49 -6.29
N ASP A 359 -8.24 -3.57 -7.00
CA ASP A 359 -9.45 -3.67 -7.83
C ASP A 359 -10.63 -4.44 -7.21
N GLY A 360 -10.44 -4.98 -6.00
CA GLY A 360 -11.45 -5.69 -5.22
C GLY A 360 -10.96 -6.02 -3.80
N LYS A 361 -11.87 -6.49 -2.94
CA LYS A 361 -11.63 -6.83 -1.53
C LYS A 361 -12.03 -8.28 -1.26
N LEU A 362 -11.23 -9.02 -0.51
CA LEU A 362 -11.57 -10.40 -0.11
C LEU A 362 -12.89 -10.43 0.68
N GLY A 363 -13.69 -11.46 0.44
CA GLY A 363 -15.05 -11.59 0.98
C GLY A 363 -16.12 -10.78 0.26
N GLN A 364 -15.76 -9.97 -0.76
CA GLN A 364 -16.71 -9.29 -1.64
C GLN A 364 -16.67 -9.88 -3.06
N ALA A 365 -17.78 -9.78 -3.78
CA ALA A 365 -17.82 -10.18 -5.18
C ALA A 365 -17.06 -9.17 -6.07
N ASN A 366 -16.27 -9.69 -7.01
CA ASN A 366 -15.59 -8.85 -7.99
C ASN A 366 -16.58 -8.19 -8.96
N ALA A 367 -16.48 -6.86 -9.10
CA ALA A 367 -17.23 -6.11 -10.11
C ALA A 367 -16.62 -6.27 -11.51
N ALA A 368 -17.46 -6.13 -12.54
CA ALA A 368 -17.04 -6.06 -13.94
C ALA A 368 -17.52 -4.73 -14.57
N PRO A 369 -16.64 -3.91 -15.17
CA PRO A 369 -15.18 -4.06 -15.22
C PRO A 369 -14.54 -3.98 -13.83
N ARG A 370 -13.32 -4.53 -13.68
CA ARG A 370 -12.56 -4.40 -12.44
C ARG A 370 -11.99 -2.98 -12.35
N LEU A 371 -12.25 -2.29 -11.25
CA LEU A 371 -11.91 -0.88 -11.07
C LEU A 371 -10.92 -0.72 -9.93
N PHE A 372 -9.71 -0.25 -10.25
CA PHE A 372 -8.67 0.07 -9.28
C PHE A 372 -9.05 1.31 -8.46
N ARG A 373 -8.81 1.23 -7.15
CA ARG A 373 -9.04 2.29 -6.17
C ARG A 373 -7.81 2.49 -5.30
N PHE A 374 -7.32 3.73 -5.30
CA PHE A 374 -6.36 4.20 -4.31
C PHE A 374 -7.04 4.47 -2.96
N PRO A 375 -6.29 4.49 -1.85
CA PRO A 375 -6.81 4.90 -0.55
C PRO A 375 -7.22 6.37 -0.50
N PRO A 376 -7.99 6.82 0.50
CA PRO A 376 -8.42 8.23 0.62
C PRO A 376 -7.31 9.28 0.60
N TRP A 377 -6.06 8.91 0.93
CA TRP A 377 -4.87 9.77 0.89
C TRP A 377 -4.08 9.73 -0.43
N ALA A 378 -4.58 9.05 -1.46
CA ALA A 378 -4.05 9.11 -2.81
C ALA A 378 -5.17 9.24 -3.85
N ARG A 379 -5.09 10.21 -4.76
CA ARG A 379 -6.12 10.48 -5.78
C ARG A 379 -5.58 10.25 -7.18
N ALA A 380 -6.28 9.38 -7.92
CA ALA A 380 -6.05 9.19 -9.35
C ALA A 380 -6.84 10.20 -10.20
N ARG A 381 -6.24 10.64 -11.30
CA ARG A 381 -6.93 11.34 -12.40
C ARG A 381 -6.60 10.63 -13.71
N VAL A 382 -7.57 10.58 -14.60
CA VAL A 382 -7.37 10.13 -15.98
C VAL A 382 -7.46 11.37 -16.85
N VAL A 383 -6.37 11.73 -17.54
CA VAL A 383 -6.26 13.01 -18.26
C VAL A 383 -5.97 12.81 -19.75
N SER A 384 -6.39 13.78 -20.57
CA SER A 384 -6.01 13.83 -21.98
C SER A 384 -4.48 13.99 -22.11
N PRO A 385 -3.80 13.21 -22.97
CA PRO A 385 -2.37 13.39 -23.23
C PRO A 385 -2.03 14.70 -23.95
N GLU A 386 -3.03 15.37 -24.56
CA GLU A 386 -2.84 16.61 -25.32
C GLU A 386 -3.07 17.87 -24.48
N THR A 387 -4.05 17.82 -23.56
CA THR A 387 -4.50 19.01 -22.81
C THR A 387 -4.31 18.91 -21.30
N LEU A 388 -3.97 17.74 -20.77
CA LEU A 388 -3.91 17.41 -19.33
C LEU A 388 -5.22 17.69 -18.54
N ALA A 389 -6.31 18.02 -19.23
CA ALA A 389 -7.63 18.11 -18.65
C ALA A 389 -8.18 16.71 -18.33
N ASP A 390 -9.03 16.62 -17.30
CA ASP A 390 -9.70 15.36 -16.95
C ASP A 390 -10.48 14.80 -18.14
N ALA A 391 -10.27 13.52 -18.45
CA ALA A 391 -11.07 12.79 -19.42
C ALA A 391 -12.52 12.66 -18.92
N GLU A 392 -13.49 12.55 -19.83
CA GLU A 392 -14.89 12.30 -19.46
C GLU A 392 -15.08 10.89 -18.87
N LEU A 393 -16.19 10.66 -18.16
CA LEU A 393 -16.53 9.33 -17.66
C LEU A 393 -16.65 8.32 -18.82
N GLY A 394 -15.99 7.17 -18.68
CA GLY A 394 -15.91 6.14 -19.71
C GLY A 394 -14.85 6.39 -20.80
N GLN A 395 -14.15 7.53 -20.79
CA GLN A 395 -13.07 7.82 -21.74
C GLN A 395 -11.70 7.39 -21.22
N ALA A 396 -10.80 7.10 -22.16
CA ALA A 396 -9.41 6.73 -21.89
C ALA A 396 -8.49 7.96 -21.84
N GLY A 397 -7.44 7.87 -21.03
CA GLY A 397 -6.42 8.91 -20.90
C GLY A 397 -5.20 8.40 -20.13
N LEU A 398 -4.19 9.25 -19.95
CA LEU A 398 -3.04 8.92 -19.12
C LEU A 398 -3.41 9.00 -17.63
N LEU A 399 -2.90 8.07 -16.83
CA LEU A 399 -3.10 8.06 -15.39
C LEU A 399 -2.11 9.03 -14.71
N GLN A 400 -2.67 10.01 -13.98
CA GLN A 400 -1.96 10.82 -12.99
C GLN A 400 -2.34 10.37 -11.58
N VAL A 401 -1.42 10.48 -10.63
CA VAL A 401 -1.65 10.14 -9.22
C VAL A 401 -1.06 11.23 -8.33
N VAL A 402 -1.86 11.72 -7.38
CA VAL A 402 -1.41 12.60 -6.29
C VAL A 402 -1.46 11.78 -5.00
N ASP A 403 -0.31 11.39 -4.47
CA ASP A 403 -0.15 10.46 -3.35
C ASP A 403 0.46 11.14 -2.13
N LEU A 404 -0.35 11.49 -1.12
CA LEU A 404 0.14 12.20 0.07
C LEU A 404 1.20 11.39 0.84
N ALA A 405 1.24 10.06 0.71
CA ALA A 405 2.25 9.24 1.37
C ALA A 405 3.67 9.44 0.79
N ASN A 406 3.81 10.04 -0.40
CA ASN A 406 5.09 10.54 -0.95
C ASN A 406 5.54 11.83 -0.23
N VAL A 407 5.70 11.78 1.09
CA VAL A 407 6.10 12.94 1.91
C VAL A 407 7.51 13.43 1.61
N SER A 408 8.43 12.51 1.27
CA SER A 408 9.85 12.78 1.01
C SER A 408 10.18 12.97 -0.47
N SER A 409 9.29 12.61 -1.38
CA SER A 409 9.50 12.51 -2.83
C SER A 409 8.43 13.30 -3.57
N VAL A 410 8.58 13.59 -4.86
CA VAL A 410 7.50 14.25 -5.60
C VAL A 410 6.20 13.43 -5.51
N PHE A 411 5.12 14.09 -5.12
CA PHE A 411 3.86 13.44 -4.77
C PHE A 411 2.78 13.55 -5.85
N SER A 412 2.91 14.50 -6.79
CA SER A 412 2.08 14.59 -8.00
C SER A 412 2.83 14.00 -9.20
N LEU A 413 2.35 12.86 -9.70
CA LEU A 413 3.02 12.04 -10.71
C LEU A 413 2.17 11.83 -11.95
N GLN A 414 2.78 12.04 -13.12
CA GLN A 414 2.25 11.62 -14.42
C GLN A 414 2.87 10.26 -14.78
N THR A 415 2.06 9.21 -14.76
CA THR A 415 2.53 7.86 -15.12
C THR A 415 2.61 7.67 -16.64
N GLU A 416 3.16 6.53 -17.06
CA GLU A 416 3.16 6.07 -18.46
C GLU A 416 2.01 5.09 -18.75
N ASP A 417 1.07 4.93 -17.82
CA ASP A 417 -0.02 3.96 -17.88
C ASP A 417 -1.30 4.61 -18.46
N LEU A 418 -2.00 3.86 -19.32
CA LEU A 418 -3.28 4.25 -19.91
C LEU A 418 -4.40 3.69 -19.05
N ALA A 419 -5.38 4.52 -18.71
CA ALA A 419 -6.52 4.15 -17.89
C ALA A 419 -7.82 4.71 -18.46
N LYS A 420 -8.94 4.07 -18.14
CA LYS A 420 -10.29 4.57 -18.43
C LYS A 420 -10.90 5.16 -17.16
N ARG A 421 -11.49 6.34 -17.26
CA ARG A 421 -12.12 7.01 -16.11
C ARG A 421 -13.46 6.35 -15.76
N HIS A 422 -13.66 6.00 -14.50
CA HIS A 422 -14.97 5.68 -13.95
C HIS A 422 -15.31 6.67 -12.81
N ALA A 423 -16.53 6.59 -12.27
CA ALA A 423 -16.95 7.46 -11.17
C ALA A 423 -16.11 7.19 -9.91
N ASP A 424 -16.00 5.91 -9.54
CA ASP A 424 -15.41 5.46 -8.27
C ASP A 424 -14.12 4.62 -8.50
N GLY A 425 -13.26 5.04 -9.43
CA GLY A 425 -12.00 4.36 -9.75
C GLY A 425 -11.61 4.43 -11.22
N PHE A 426 -10.69 3.55 -11.64
CA PHE A 426 -10.24 3.46 -13.03
C PHE A 426 -10.06 2.01 -13.51
N GLU A 427 -10.33 1.78 -14.79
CA GLU A 427 -9.98 0.52 -15.48
C GLU A 427 -8.57 0.70 -16.07
N LEU A 428 -7.61 -0.16 -15.70
CA LEU A 428 -6.24 -0.09 -16.22
C LEU A 428 -6.17 -0.76 -17.60
N LEU A 429 -5.85 0.01 -18.64
CA LEU A 429 -5.84 -0.44 -20.04
C LEU A 429 -4.45 -0.91 -20.51
N GLY A 430 -3.39 -0.63 -19.76
CA GLY A 430 -2.02 -1.01 -20.06
C GLY A 430 -1.07 0.18 -20.02
N ARG A 431 -0.03 0.16 -20.87
CA ARG A 431 0.92 1.28 -21.01
C ARG A 431 0.71 2.01 -22.32
N ALA A 432 0.80 3.33 -22.26
CA ALA A 432 0.78 4.15 -23.47
C ALA A 432 2.08 3.91 -24.26
N GLU A 433 1.96 3.68 -25.57
CA GLU A 433 3.09 3.65 -26.51
C GLU A 433 3.58 5.07 -26.80
N LEU A 434 3.94 5.80 -25.74
CA LEU A 434 4.61 7.08 -25.85
C LEU A 434 6.02 6.82 -26.38
N ALA A 435 6.19 7.03 -27.69
CA ALA A 435 7.48 7.06 -28.37
C ALA A 435 8.50 7.84 -27.54
N GLU A 436 9.79 7.48 -27.66
CA GLU A 436 10.87 8.28 -27.07
C GLU A 436 10.95 9.64 -27.77
N SER A 437 10.13 10.57 -27.30
CA SER A 437 10.04 11.94 -27.79
C SER A 437 11.35 12.66 -27.52
N ARG A 438 12.25 12.61 -28.50
CA ARG A 438 13.57 13.22 -28.44
C ARG A 438 13.46 14.72 -28.15
N GLY A 439 13.78 15.09 -26.92
CA GLY A 439 14.49 16.33 -26.63
C GLY A 439 13.72 17.66 -26.67
N CYS A 440 12.39 17.71 -26.55
CA CYS A 440 11.67 18.99 -26.50
C CYS A 440 11.19 19.44 -25.11
N SER A 441 10.97 18.53 -24.15
CA SER A 441 10.63 18.89 -22.75
C SER A 441 11.74 18.60 -21.74
N LEU A 442 12.76 17.82 -22.13
CA LEU A 442 13.90 17.46 -21.27
C LEU A 442 15.04 18.49 -21.29
N MET A 443 15.09 19.40 -22.27
CA MET A 443 16.17 20.39 -22.37
C MET A 443 16.08 21.52 -21.34
N ASN A 444 14.90 21.77 -20.75
CA ASN A 444 14.71 22.80 -19.73
C ASN A 444 15.01 22.32 -18.30
N LEU A 445 15.45 21.07 -18.12
CA LEU A 445 15.83 20.49 -16.82
C LEU A 445 17.35 20.45 -16.59
N THR A 446 18.14 21.09 -17.45
CA THR A 446 19.61 21.18 -17.32
C THR A 446 20.09 22.63 -17.36
N HIS A 447 20.69 23.06 -16.24
CA HIS A 447 21.39 24.34 -16.02
C HIS A 447 20.56 25.62 -15.90
N ALA A 448 20.19 25.93 -14.65
CA ALA A 448 20.53 27.21 -14.00
C ALA A 448 20.81 26.93 -12.51
#